data_AF-A0A090Y9P2-F1
#
_entry.id   AF-A0A090Y9P2-F1
#
_cell.length_a   1.000
_cell.length_b   1.000
_cell.length_c   1.000
_cell.angle_alpha   90.00
_cell.angle_beta   90.00
_cell.angle_gamma   90.00
#
_symmetry.space_group_name_H-M   'P 1'
#
loop_
_entity.id
_entity.type
_entity.pdbx_description
1 polymer ?
#
loop_
_entity_poly.entity_id
_entity_poly.type
_entity_poly.pdbx_seq_one_letter_code
_entity_poly.pdbx_strand_id
1 'polypeptide(L)'
;MYFQSGLVIGAASDPSQNSVITWVEKDDIGYTTNEPLENDPELYAISALDKQYSNSYWSRIVGQKIRMVNIIKRDPQNALLAELPNVVGVEIVMDNGEKFILSHGLHNNSDDFSVITDLYIDRRLLESLRRENML
;
A
#
# COMPACT_ATOMS: atom_id res chain seq x y z
N MET A 1 -8.34 0.92 -2.76
CA MET A 1 -8.75 1.48 -1.46
C MET A 1 -9.99 2.34 -1.66
N TYR A 2 -11.04 2.13 -0.87
CA TYR A 2 -12.34 2.79 -1.04
C TYR A 2 -12.59 3.78 0.09
N PHE A 3 -12.92 5.02 -0.27
CA PHE A 3 -13.18 6.10 0.69
C PHE A 3 -14.66 6.43 0.76
N GLN A 4 -15.12 6.94 1.91
CA GLN A 4 -16.50 7.38 2.11
C GLN A 4 -16.92 8.52 1.16
N SER A 5 -15.96 9.30 0.65
CA SER A 5 -16.21 10.33 -0.36
C SER A 5 -16.58 9.77 -1.73
N GLY A 6 -16.43 8.45 -1.95
CA GLY A 6 -16.57 7.82 -3.26
C GLY A 6 -15.27 7.73 -4.06
N LEU A 7 -14.20 8.39 -3.61
CA LEU A 7 -12.85 8.26 -4.16
C LEU A 7 -12.36 6.80 -4.02
N VAL A 8 -11.75 6.28 -5.07
CA VAL A 8 -11.08 4.98 -5.09
C VAL A 8 -9.65 5.13 -5.57
N ILE A 9 -8.72 4.70 -4.73
CA ILE A 9 -7.28 4.72 -5.03
C ILE A 9 -6.79 3.29 -5.27
N GLY A 10 -6.32 3.03 -6.48
CA GLY A 10 -5.61 1.80 -6.84
C GLY A 10 -4.15 1.87 -6.42
N ALA A 11 -3.56 0.72 -6.18
CA ALA A 11 -2.13 0.59 -5.89
C ALA A 11 -1.59 -0.75 -6.38
N ALA A 12 -0.35 -0.74 -6.87
CA ALA A 12 0.33 -1.93 -7.34
C ALA A 12 1.84 -1.81 -7.19
N SER A 13 2.51 -2.94 -7.35
CA SER A 13 3.94 -3.01 -7.59
C SER A 13 4.24 -2.65 -9.05
N ASP A 14 5.26 -1.82 -9.26
CA ASP A 14 5.93 -1.65 -10.55
C ASP A 14 7.41 -2.06 -10.40
N PRO A 15 7.74 -3.33 -10.71
CA PRO A 15 9.10 -3.83 -10.63
C PRO A 15 10.09 -3.08 -11.52
N SER A 16 9.63 -2.49 -12.64
CA SER A 16 10.50 -1.74 -13.55
C SER A 16 11.01 -0.44 -12.95
N GLN A 17 10.30 0.09 -11.95
CA GLN A 17 10.65 1.29 -11.20
C GLN A 17 11.16 0.98 -9.79
N ASN A 18 11.22 -0.30 -9.40
CA ASN A 18 11.45 -0.73 -8.02
C ASN A 18 10.56 0.06 -7.05
N SER A 19 9.27 0.17 -7.39
CA SER A 19 8.36 1.14 -6.79
C SER A 19 6.98 0.57 -6.57
N VAL A 20 6.30 1.05 -5.52
CA VAL A 20 4.84 1.06 -5.48
C VAL A 20 4.36 2.21 -6.35
N ILE A 21 3.29 1.98 -7.09
CA ILE A 21 2.56 2.99 -7.84
C ILE A 21 1.14 3.10 -7.29
N THR A 22 0.58 4.31 -7.32
CA THR A 22 -0.80 4.59 -6.91
C THR A 22 -1.50 5.44 -7.96
N TRP A 23 -2.78 5.19 -8.21
CA TRP A 23 -3.57 5.96 -9.18
C TRP A 23 -5.01 6.15 -8.69
N VAL A 24 -5.70 7.13 -9.25
CA VAL A 24 -7.14 7.32 -9.04
C VAL A 24 -7.89 6.38 -9.98
N GLU A 25 -8.55 5.38 -9.41
CA GLU A 25 -9.43 4.47 -10.15
C GLU A 25 -10.80 5.10 -10.39
N LYS A 26 -11.31 5.78 -9.36
CA LYS A 26 -12.56 6.52 -9.40
C LYS A 26 -12.40 7.82 -8.62
N ASP A 27 -12.72 8.95 -9.23
CA ASP A 27 -12.67 10.25 -8.54
C ASP A 27 -13.91 10.48 -7.66
N ASP A 28 -13.94 11.62 -6.97
CA ASP A 28 -15.01 12.00 -6.05
C ASP A 28 -16.31 12.42 -6.75
N ILE A 29 -16.30 12.64 -8.06
CA ILE A 29 -17.49 12.86 -8.89
C ILE A 29 -17.98 11.57 -9.60
N GLY A 30 -17.25 10.47 -9.43
CA GLY A 30 -17.62 9.13 -9.88
C GLY A 30 -17.12 8.76 -11.28
N TYR A 31 -16.22 9.53 -11.87
CA TYR A 31 -15.55 9.16 -13.12
C TYR A 31 -14.53 8.05 -12.86
N THR A 32 -14.59 7.00 -13.69
CA THR A 32 -13.74 5.80 -13.57
C THR A 32 -12.72 5.73 -14.71
N THR A 33 -11.45 5.50 -14.38
CA THR A 33 -10.37 5.38 -15.37
C THR A 33 -10.24 3.98 -15.96
N ASN A 34 -10.61 2.95 -15.20
CA ASN A 34 -10.52 1.52 -15.56
C ASN A 34 -11.75 0.74 -15.06
N GLU A 35 -11.90 -0.50 -15.51
CA GLU A 35 -12.88 -1.41 -14.91
C GLU A 35 -12.56 -1.65 -13.42
N PRO A 36 -13.53 -1.47 -12.50
CA PRO A 36 -13.31 -1.71 -11.08
C PRO A 36 -12.95 -3.17 -10.79
N LEU A 37 -12.02 -3.38 -9.85
CA LEU A 37 -11.65 -4.72 -9.34
C LEU A 37 -12.85 -5.53 -8.80
N GLU A 38 -13.91 -4.87 -8.34
CA GLU A 38 -15.14 -5.53 -7.87
C GLU A 38 -15.87 -6.31 -8.96
N ASN A 39 -15.61 -5.98 -10.22
CA ASN A 39 -16.21 -6.69 -11.35
C ASN A 39 -15.38 -7.92 -11.76
N ASP A 40 -14.21 -8.13 -11.18
CA ASP A 40 -13.40 -9.32 -11.43
C ASP A 40 -14.04 -10.54 -10.74
N PRO A 41 -14.55 -11.53 -11.49
CA PRO A 41 -15.24 -12.69 -10.92
C PRO A 41 -14.31 -13.63 -10.15
N GLU A 42 -12.99 -13.48 -10.27
CA GLU A 42 -12.00 -14.30 -9.55
C GLU A 42 -11.61 -13.71 -8.19
N LEU A 43 -11.99 -12.47 -7.91
CA LEU A 43 -11.66 -11.77 -6.67
C LEU A 43 -12.84 -11.74 -5.69
N TYR A 44 -12.56 -12.10 -4.44
CA TYR A 44 -13.55 -12.12 -3.36
C TYR A 44 -13.14 -11.13 -2.26
N ALA A 45 -14.02 -10.17 -1.99
CA ALA A 45 -13.81 -9.22 -0.90
C ALA A 45 -13.83 -9.93 0.46
N ILE A 46 -12.79 -9.73 1.26
CA ILE A 46 -12.70 -10.24 2.63
C ILE A 46 -13.16 -9.14 3.59
N SER A 47 -14.16 -9.44 4.42
CA SER A 47 -14.60 -8.51 5.46
C SER A 47 -13.50 -8.33 6.52
N ALA A 48 -13.31 -7.10 6.99
CA ALA A 48 -12.42 -6.82 8.12
C ALA A 48 -12.89 -7.46 9.44
N LEU A 49 -14.14 -7.93 9.50
CA LEU A 49 -14.70 -8.67 10.63
C LEU A 49 -14.70 -10.19 10.41
N ASP A 50 -14.19 -10.65 9.26
CA ASP A 50 -14.05 -12.07 8.97
C ASP A 50 -13.07 -12.72 9.95
N LYS A 51 -13.49 -13.85 10.56
CA LYS A 51 -12.69 -14.53 11.60
C LYS A 51 -11.73 -15.57 11.03
N GLN A 52 -11.86 -15.94 9.76
CA GLN A 52 -11.08 -16.96 9.08
C GLN A 52 -9.98 -16.35 8.22
N TYR A 53 -10.32 -15.32 7.43
CA TYR A 53 -9.42 -14.72 6.45
C TYR A 53 -8.96 -13.30 6.82
N SER A 54 -9.44 -12.75 7.94
CA SER A 54 -8.99 -11.47 8.47
C SER A 54 -8.55 -11.60 9.93
N ASN A 55 -7.91 -10.55 10.43
CA ASN A 55 -7.51 -10.42 11.83
C ASN A 55 -8.04 -9.10 12.40
N SER A 56 -8.02 -8.97 13.73
CA SER A 56 -8.56 -7.80 14.43
C SER A 56 -7.80 -6.48 14.19
N TYR A 57 -6.69 -6.51 13.43
CA TYR A 57 -6.01 -5.30 13.01
C TYR A 57 -6.84 -4.52 11.99
N TRP A 58 -7.35 -5.20 10.96
CA TRP A 58 -8.05 -4.55 9.86
C TRP A 58 -9.37 -3.89 10.29
N SER A 59 -10.06 -4.46 11.27
CA SER A 59 -11.27 -3.85 11.83
C SER A 59 -11.00 -2.52 12.57
N ARG A 60 -9.77 -2.27 13.02
CA ARG A 60 -9.34 -0.98 13.60
C ARG A 60 -8.99 0.06 12.54
N ILE A 61 -8.72 -0.36 11.30
CA ILE A 61 -8.38 0.51 10.18
C ILE A 61 -9.64 0.98 9.45
N VAL A 62 -10.59 0.07 9.19
CA VAL A 62 -11.80 0.39 8.43
C VAL A 62 -12.62 1.48 9.12
N GLY A 63 -13.01 2.50 8.36
CA GLY A 63 -13.78 3.64 8.85
C GLY A 63 -12.96 4.76 9.50
N GLN A 64 -11.64 4.59 9.62
CA GLN A 64 -10.75 5.67 10.05
C GLN A 64 -10.45 6.65 8.91
N LYS A 65 -10.02 7.86 9.28
CA LYS A 65 -9.49 8.85 8.35
C LYS A 65 -7.99 8.71 8.22
N ILE A 66 -7.48 8.93 7.01
CA ILE A 66 -6.03 9.06 6.78
C ILE A 66 -5.58 10.38 7.39
N ARG A 67 -4.60 10.28 8.28
CA ARG A 67 -3.95 11.42 8.93
C ARG A 67 -2.70 11.86 8.17
N MET A 68 -1.94 10.89 7.67
CA MET A 68 -0.63 11.12 7.08
C MET A 68 -0.28 10.01 6.10
N VAL A 69 0.49 10.35 5.08
CA VAL A 69 1.07 9.41 4.13
C VAL A 69 2.58 9.60 4.10
N ASN A 70 3.32 8.52 4.28
CA ASN A 70 4.79 8.53 4.20
C ASN A 70 5.24 7.64 3.06
N ILE A 71 6.28 8.06 2.35
CA ILE A 71 6.99 7.26 1.37
C ILE A 71 8.09 6.48 2.09
N ILE A 72 8.21 5.19 1.81
CA ILE A 72 9.33 4.35 2.23
C ILE A 72 10.22 4.12 1.02
N LYS A 73 11.44 4.65 1.06
CA LYS A 73 12.49 4.37 0.07
C LYS A 73 13.47 3.34 0.56
N ARG A 74 14.05 2.59 -0.37
CA ARG A 74 15.16 1.68 -0.12
C ARG A 74 16.45 2.21 -0.72
N ASP A 75 17.54 2.10 0.03
CA ASP A 75 18.87 2.38 -0.49
C ASP A 75 19.18 1.48 -1.69
N PRO A 76 19.66 2.04 -2.82
CA PRO A 76 19.88 1.27 -4.03
C PRO A 76 20.99 0.25 -3.80
N GLN A 77 20.74 -1.00 -4.21
CA GLN A 77 21.68 -2.11 -4.02
C GLN A 77 22.71 -2.22 -5.16
N ASN A 78 22.49 -1.49 -6.26
CA ASN A 78 23.37 -1.45 -7.42
C ASN A 78 23.14 -0.15 -8.23
N ALA A 79 23.99 0.07 -9.23
CA ALA A 79 23.93 1.27 -10.08
C ALA A 79 22.63 1.38 -10.90
N LEU A 80 22.00 0.26 -11.28
CA LEU A 80 20.72 0.31 -12.03
C LEU A 80 19.60 0.82 -11.12
N LEU A 81 19.51 0.30 -9.90
CA LEU A 81 18.53 0.75 -8.92
C LEU A 81 18.79 2.20 -8.50
N ALA A 82 20.04 2.66 -8.46
CA ALA A 82 20.37 4.03 -8.10
C ALA A 82 19.72 5.09 -9.00
N GLU A 83 19.36 4.73 -10.24
CA GLU A 83 18.69 5.59 -11.21
C GLU A 83 17.14 5.52 -11.12
N LEU A 84 16.60 4.65 -10.26
CA LEU A 84 15.15 4.45 -10.09
C LEU A 84 14.59 5.20 -8.87
N PRO A 85 13.26 5.37 -8.79
CA PRO A 85 12.61 5.97 -7.62
C PRO A 85 12.87 5.23 -6.29
N ASN A 86 12.97 3.90 -6.33
CA ASN A 86 13.14 3.01 -5.16
C ASN A 86 12.09 3.21 -4.06
N VAL A 87 10.86 3.62 -4.41
CA VAL A 87 9.74 3.81 -3.47
C VAL A 87 9.11 2.47 -3.16
N VAL A 88 9.76 1.70 -2.30
CA VAL A 88 9.34 0.32 -1.98
C VAL A 88 8.12 0.23 -1.06
N GLY A 89 7.63 1.35 -0.53
CA GLY A 89 6.37 1.36 0.19
C GLY A 89 5.71 2.72 0.33
N VAL A 90 4.40 2.69 0.57
CA VAL A 90 3.59 3.86 0.97
C VAL A 90 2.91 3.52 2.29
N GLU A 91 3.35 4.17 3.36
CA GLU A 91 2.78 4.01 4.71
C GLU A 91 1.62 4.98 4.89
N ILE A 92 0.45 4.43 5.23
CA ILE A 92 -0.77 5.18 5.48
C ILE A 92 -1.05 5.13 6.97
N VAL A 93 -1.04 6.29 7.61
CA VAL A 93 -1.26 6.45 9.05
C VAL A 93 -2.67 6.99 9.27
N MET A 94 -3.43 6.31 10.12
CA MET A 94 -4.80 6.65 10.48
C MET A 94 -4.86 7.59 11.68
N ASP A 95 -6.00 8.27 11.85
CA ASP A 95 -6.23 9.18 12.99
C ASP A 95 -6.12 8.50 14.37
N ASN A 96 -6.46 7.21 14.45
CA ASN A 96 -6.30 6.41 15.67
C ASN A 96 -4.85 5.93 15.91
N GLY A 97 -3.90 6.31 15.04
CA GLY A 97 -2.49 5.95 15.13
C GLY A 97 -2.12 4.60 14.53
N GLU A 98 -3.10 3.79 14.15
CA GLU A 98 -2.86 2.55 13.42
C GLU A 98 -2.38 2.87 11.99
N LYS A 99 -1.61 1.95 11.39
CA LYS A 99 -1.03 2.19 10.06
C LYS A 99 -0.86 0.92 9.24
N PHE A 100 -0.82 1.06 7.94
CA PHE A 100 -0.46 -0.05 7.04
C PHE A 100 0.40 0.46 5.90
N ILE A 101 1.04 -0.47 5.20
CA ILE A 101 1.99 -0.18 4.13
C ILE A 101 1.52 -0.89 2.88
N LEU A 102 1.31 -0.11 1.81
CA LEU A 102 1.28 -0.62 0.45
C LEU A 102 2.74 -0.92 0.08
N SER A 103 3.06 -2.17 -0.21
CA SER A 103 4.45 -2.65 -0.24
C SER A 103 4.80 -3.28 -1.57
N HIS A 104 5.97 -2.88 -2.09
CA HIS A 104 6.73 -3.59 -3.12
C HIS A 104 7.80 -4.43 -2.41
N GLY A 105 7.54 -5.73 -2.23
CA GLY A 105 8.57 -6.66 -1.75
C GLY A 105 9.03 -6.56 -0.30
N LEU A 106 8.48 -5.66 0.53
CA LEU A 106 9.03 -5.45 1.89
C LEU A 106 8.91 -6.66 2.82
N HIS A 107 8.03 -7.63 2.52
CA HIS A 107 7.79 -8.79 3.40
C HIS A 107 8.76 -9.96 3.19
N ASN A 108 9.42 -10.05 2.04
CA ASN A 108 10.30 -11.17 1.69
C ASN A 108 11.39 -10.82 0.65
N ASN A 109 11.50 -9.55 0.26
CA ASN A 109 12.38 -9.06 -0.81
C ASN A 109 12.05 -9.65 -2.21
N SER A 110 10.76 -9.93 -2.50
CA SER A 110 10.27 -10.23 -3.86
C SER A 110 9.82 -8.96 -4.61
N ASP A 111 9.34 -9.10 -5.84
CA ASP A 111 8.80 -7.99 -6.63
C ASP A 111 7.26 -7.88 -6.52
N ASP A 112 6.65 -8.61 -5.57
CA ASP A 112 5.21 -8.70 -5.44
C ASP A 112 4.62 -7.54 -4.65
N PHE A 113 3.38 -7.19 -4.99
CA PHE A 113 2.58 -6.26 -4.21
C PHE A 113 1.99 -6.93 -2.98
N SER A 114 2.00 -6.24 -1.85
CA SER A 114 1.37 -6.69 -0.61
C SER A 114 0.90 -5.51 0.22
N VAL A 115 -0.13 -5.73 1.04
CA VAL A 115 -0.54 -4.75 2.07
C VAL A 115 -0.20 -5.32 3.43
N ILE A 116 0.71 -4.66 4.15
CA ILE A 116 1.32 -5.20 5.36
C ILE A 116 1.34 -4.19 6.51
N THR A 117 1.69 -4.65 7.71
CA THR A 117 2.08 -3.80 8.83
C THR A 117 3.59 -3.88 9.03
N ASP A 118 4.16 -2.98 9.84
CA ASP A 118 5.60 -2.98 10.14
C ASP A 118 6.12 -4.32 10.65
N LEU A 119 5.29 -5.10 11.35
CA LEU A 119 5.64 -6.41 11.90
C LEU A 119 6.02 -7.43 10.82
N TYR A 120 5.55 -7.21 9.60
CA TYR A 120 5.78 -8.09 8.46
C TYR A 120 6.87 -7.58 7.52
N ILE A 121 7.52 -6.44 7.83
CA ILE A 121 8.70 -6.04 7.08
C ILE A 121 9.84 -7.02 7.39
N ASP A 122 10.46 -7.55 6.33
CA ASP A 122 11.66 -8.37 6.45
C ASP A 122 12.76 -7.58 7.15
N ARG A 123 13.18 -8.10 8.30
CA ARG A 123 14.16 -7.44 9.18
C ARG A 123 15.49 -7.15 8.47
N ARG A 124 15.84 -7.94 7.46
CA ARG A 124 17.06 -7.75 6.66
C ARG A 124 17.04 -6.45 5.86
N LEU A 125 15.86 -5.89 5.61
CA LEU A 125 15.70 -4.68 4.82
C LEU A 125 15.78 -3.41 5.65
N LEU A 126 15.49 -3.48 6.96
CA LEU A 126 15.23 -2.31 7.81
C LEU A 126 16.35 -1.26 7.80
N GLU A 127 17.61 -1.69 7.81
CA GLU A 127 18.77 -0.78 7.80
C GLU A 127 18.89 0.02 6.50
N SER A 128 18.29 -0.46 5.41
CA SER A 128 18.30 0.17 4.10
C SER A 128 17.06 1.03 3.82
N LEU A 129 16.10 1.12 4.77
CA LEU A 129 14.85 1.84 4.55
C LEU A 129 14.88 3.26 5.13
N ARG A 130 14.33 4.21 4.38
CA ARG A 130 14.15 5.60 4.81
C ARG A 130 12.69 6.01 4.63
N ARG A 131 12.10 6.64 5.65
CA ARG A 131 10.75 7.21 5.59
C ARG A 131 10.83 8.70 5.30
N GLU A 132 10.09 9.15 4.30
CA GLU A 132 9.94 10.55 3.92
C GLU A 132 8.46 10.95 4.08
N ASN A 133 8.19 12.02 4.81
CA ASN A 133 6.82 12.50 4.99
C ASN A 133 6.35 13.22 3.72
N MET A 134 5.16 12.86 3.22
CA MET A 134 4.43 13.73 2.30
C MET A 134 3.51 14.64 3.12
N LEU A 135 3.71 15.96 2.98
CA LEU A 135 2.85 16.99 3.58
C LEU A 135 1.48 17.02 2.92
#